data_AF-A0A3N2P646-F1
#
_entry.id   AF-A0A3N2P646-F1
#
_cell.length_a   1.000
_cell.length_b   1.000
_cell.length_c   1.000
_cell.angle_alpha   90.00
_cell.angle_beta   90.00
_cell.angle_gamma   90.00
#
_symmetry.space_group_name_H-M   'P 1'
#
loop_
_entity.id
_entity.type
_entity.pdbx_description
1 polymer ?
#
loop_
_entity_poly.entity_id
_entity_poly.type
_entity_poly.pdbx_seq_one_letter_code
_entity_poly.pdbx_strand_id
1 'polypeptide(L)'
;MFDRSRRRAAVIAAGLLTVSLAACGSGDESTESDLSEHRVGAMAEYKVGDQFRATEPLTFSMLYNNHPNYPLKNDWLFWTELTKRTNVTIEPVAVPLSDYEQKRSLLIGAGDAPLIIPKTYPGQEDTFVSSGAILPVSDYLDLMPHFKDKIEKWNLHPEINQRRQADGKFYLLPGLHEKPWQDYSLAIRTDILEELNLEIPKTWDELYTVLKAMKAKYPDTYPFSDRFSQPNPGGNLLNILAASYGLEGAGWNFQHVSWDANAKKLFYTGASEQYRQMLTYLNKLVKEGLLDPESFTRTDDQARQKLANGKSFVISSNAQTLVNDYRPDLAKTNPKAKIVKIPLPIGPAGEINPASRLENGIMISKKARDSKYFVAMMQFIDWLWYSDAGQEFAKWGVEGTTFVRDANGKPTLAPDVDVVGLNPKGTKHLQKDFGFYNGVFAYGGKPELVQAFFSPEEQEFQKVMNARPPRPVMPPFPFTDEEREQISLWATPLRDFVYQATLQFILGQRDLSQWDAYVAELKGKNMDAYMDLVQKAYERYQKNNG
;
A
#
# COMPACT_ATOMS: atom_id res chain seq x y z
N MET A 1 34.20 48.77 70.00
CA MET A 1 34.41 50.21 70.22
C MET A 1 33.39 50.95 69.37
N PHE A 2 32.38 51.51 70.04
CA PHE A 2 31.44 52.59 69.65
C PHE A 2 30.87 52.69 68.23
N ASP A 3 29.61 52.22 68.12
CA ASP A 3 28.40 52.92 67.67
C ASP A 3 28.51 54.36 67.09
N ARG A 4 27.81 54.61 65.96
CA ARG A 4 27.00 55.83 65.73
C ARG A 4 26.10 55.77 64.48
N SER A 5 24.85 55.42 64.73
CA SER A 5 23.61 56.15 64.41
C SER A 5 23.43 57.02 63.12
N ARG A 6 22.38 56.65 62.36
CA ARG A 6 21.17 57.45 61.97
C ARG A 6 21.30 58.77 61.19
N ARG A 7 20.72 58.85 59.97
CA ARG A 7 19.41 59.49 59.59
C ARG A 7 19.28 59.85 58.08
N ARG A 8 18.21 59.28 57.48
CA ARG A 8 17.11 59.89 56.68
C ARG A 8 17.33 60.55 55.30
N ALA A 9 16.34 60.20 54.44
CA ALA A 9 15.72 60.89 53.29
C ALA A 9 16.48 60.82 51.94
N ALA A 10 16.05 60.04 50.92
CA ALA A 10 14.79 60.00 50.15
C ALA A 10 14.77 60.95 48.93
N VAL A 11 14.98 60.41 47.73
CA VAL A 11 14.47 60.84 46.40
C VAL A 11 14.51 59.59 45.50
N ILE A 12 13.47 58.76 45.42
CA ILE A 12 12.38 58.74 44.40
C ILE A 12 12.85 59.04 42.96
N ALA A 13 13.01 58.00 42.15
CA ALA A 13 12.78 58.05 40.71
C ALA A 13 12.00 56.78 40.32
N ALA A 14 10.73 56.98 39.97
CA ALA A 14 9.77 55.96 39.60
C ALA A 14 10.00 55.51 38.16
N GLY A 15 10.12 54.19 37.94
CA GLY A 15 9.96 53.54 36.64
C GLY A 15 8.89 52.46 36.79
N LEU A 16 7.74 52.69 36.17
CA LEU A 16 6.57 51.81 36.22
C LEU A 16 6.88 50.41 35.66
N LEU A 17 6.74 49.39 36.51
CA LEU A 17 6.55 47.99 36.11
C LEU A 17 5.06 47.67 36.31
N THR A 18 4.29 47.78 35.23
CA THR A 18 2.93 47.24 35.17
C THR A 18 3.02 45.72 35.01
N VAL A 19 2.87 45.02 36.13
CA VAL A 19 2.54 43.59 36.17
C VAL A 19 1.03 43.48 35.94
N SER A 20 0.63 43.02 34.75
CA SER A 20 -0.74 42.56 34.51
C SER A 20 -0.77 41.04 34.55
N LEU A 21 -1.38 40.51 35.61
CA LEU A 21 -1.86 39.13 35.68
C LEU A 21 -2.98 38.92 34.64
N ALA A 22 -2.82 37.90 33.80
CA ALA A 22 -3.91 37.18 33.15
C ALA A 22 -3.48 35.70 33.14
N ALA A 23 -3.95 34.92 34.11
CA ALA A 23 -5.13 34.08 34.01
C ALA A 23 -4.87 32.82 33.15
N CYS A 24 -4.72 31.69 33.84
CA CYS A 24 -4.68 30.35 33.28
C CYS A 24 -5.87 30.12 32.33
N GLY A 25 -5.56 29.86 31.07
CA GLY A 25 -6.44 29.19 30.12
C GLY A 25 -5.61 28.10 29.45
N SER A 26 -5.81 26.86 29.86
CA SER A 26 -5.28 25.67 29.20
C SER A 26 -5.94 25.51 27.84
N GLY A 27 -5.22 25.89 26.78
CA GLY A 27 -5.48 25.49 25.41
C GLY A 27 -4.18 24.98 24.83
N ASP A 28 -4.17 23.76 24.32
CA ASP A 28 -3.06 23.20 23.54
C ASP A 28 -2.84 24.08 22.31
N GLU A 29 -1.85 24.98 22.39
CA GLU A 29 -1.22 25.56 21.21
C GLU A 29 -0.28 24.52 20.63
N SER A 30 -0.71 23.87 19.56
CA SER A 30 0.21 23.21 18.63
C SER A 30 1.22 24.25 18.16
N THR A 31 2.49 24.06 18.48
CA THR A 31 3.61 24.83 17.92
C THR A 31 3.59 24.69 16.39
N GLU A 32 2.96 25.64 15.69
CA GLU A 32 3.24 25.89 14.28
C GLU A 32 4.73 26.24 14.18
N SER A 33 5.52 25.35 13.59
CA SER A 33 6.93 25.66 13.36
C SER A 33 6.99 26.84 12.39
N ASP A 34 7.66 27.94 12.76
CA ASP A 34 7.90 29.05 11.84
C ASP A 34 8.64 28.54 10.58
N LEU A 35 7.97 28.66 9.44
CA LEU A 35 8.47 28.23 8.13
C LEU A 35 8.91 29.42 7.26
N SER A 36 8.91 30.65 7.78
CA SER A 36 9.21 31.87 7.02
C SER A 36 10.54 31.81 6.27
N GLU A 37 11.60 31.29 6.92
CA GLU A 37 12.94 31.13 6.31
C GLU A 37 13.05 29.95 5.32
N HIS A 38 12.02 29.10 5.21
CA HIS A 38 12.03 27.84 4.44
C HIS A 38 11.16 27.89 3.17
N ARG A 39 10.85 29.11 2.70
CA ARG A 39 9.95 29.35 1.55
C ARG A 39 10.65 29.73 0.25
N VAL A 40 11.97 29.60 0.15
CA VAL A 40 12.66 29.91 -1.09
C VAL A 40 12.17 28.97 -2.20
N GLY A 41 11.86 29.52 -3.38
CA GLY A 41 11.29 28.73 -4.48
C GLY A 41 9.79 28.42 -4.36
N ALA A 42 9.14 28.71 -3.24
CA ALA A 42 7.75 28.34 -3.00
C ALA A 42 6.75 29.33 -3.60
N MET A 43 5.54 28.85 -3.92
CA MET A 43 4.41 29.70 -4.30
C MET A 43 3.75 30.30 -3.05
N ALA A 44 3.47 31.60 -3.07
CA ALA A 44 2.89 32.31 -1.91
C ALA A 44 1.44 31.91 -1.62
N GLU A 45 0.62 31.70 -2.65
CA GLU A 45 -0.81 31.36 -2.54
C GLU A 45 -1.17 30.03 -3.20
N TYR A 46 -0.40 28.98 -2.91
CA TYR A 46 -0.65 27.65 -3.47
C TYR A 46 -1.96 27.05 -2.94
N LYS A 47 -2.92 26.76 -3.83
CA LYS A 47 -4.28 26.29 -3.52
C LYS A 47 -4.66 25.07 -4.36
N VAL A 48 -5.80 24.46 -4.01
CA VAL A 48 -6.39 23.35 -4.76
C VAL A 48 -6.68 23.80 -6.21
N GLY A 49 -6.22 23.00 -7.17
CA GLY A 49 -6.34 23.25 -8.61
C GLY A 49 -5.13 23.95 -9.23
N ASP A 50 -4.20 24.47 -8.42
CA ASP A 50 -3.06 25.20 -8.95
C ASP A 50 -2.00 24.27 -9.57
N GLN A 51 -1.45 24.69 -10.71
CA GLN A 51 -0.22 24.13 -11.24
C GLN A 51 0.97 24.61 -10.40
N PHE A 52 1.70 23.69 -9.78
CA PHE A 52 2.92 24.06 -9.08
C PHE A 52 4.03 24.45 -10.07
N ARG A 53 4.70 25.56 -9.79
CA ARG A 53 5.95 25.97 -10.45
C ARG A 53 6.81 26.74 -9.46
N ALA A 54 8.01 26.23 -9.18
CA ALA A 54 8.96 26.89 -8.29
C ALA A 54 9.42 28.23 -8.89
N THR A 55 9.57 29.24 -8.03
CA THR A 55 9.93 30.62 -8.44
C THR A 55 11.37 30.73 -8.95
N GLU A 56 12.22 29.75 -8.65
CA GLU A 56 13.56 29.58 -9.19
C GLU A 56 13.83 28.08 -9.45
N PRO A 57 14.84 27.71 -10.27
CA PRO A 57 15.16 26.31 -10.51
C PRO A 57 15.59 25.59 -9.24
N LEU A 58 14.96 24.45 -8.94
CA LEU A 58 15.26 23.63 -7.76
C LEU A 58 15.68 22.21 -8.16
N THR A 59 16.44 21.55 -7.29
CA THR A 59 16.82 20.15 -7.44
C THR A 59 16.54 19.38 -6.15
N PHE A 60 15.90 18.21 -6.25
CA PHE A 60 15.63 17.32 -5.12
C PHE A 60 16.10 15.90 -5.40
N SER A 61 16.78 15.28 -4.44
CA SER A 61 17.15 13.87 -4.51
C SER A 61 15.96 12.96 -4.15
N MET A 62 15.80 11.87 -4.89
CA MET A 62 14.68 10.94 -4.69
C MET A 62 15.13 9.49 -4.81
N LEU A 63 14.71 8.63 -3.89
CA LEU A 63 14.92 7.18 -4.04
C LEU A 63 14.01 6.64 -5.14
N TYR A 64 14.53 5.88 -6.09
CA TYR A 64 13.79 5.44 -7.27
C TYR A 64 13.71 3.91 -7.38
N ASN A 65 12.50 3.35 -7.37
CA ASN A 65 12.25 1.92 -7.50
C ASN A 65 12.28 1.51 -8.98
N ASN A 66 13.37 0.89 -9.41
CA ASN A 66 13.64 0.59 -10.81
C ASN A 66 13.00 -0.74 -11.25
N HIS A 67 11.94 -0.64 -12.06
CA HIS A 67 11.13 -1.77 -12.49
C HIS A 67 11.72 -2.45 -13.75
N PRO A 68 11.85 -3.79 -13.81
CA PRO A 68 12.46 -4.48 -14.96
C PRO A 68 11.67 -4.34 -16.28
N ASN A 69 10.34 -4.26 -16.24
CA ASN A 69 9.51 -4.06 -17.43
C ASN A 69 9.62 -2.66 -18.06
N TYR A 70 10.10 -1.65 -17.32
CA TYR A 70 10.30 -0.28 -17.80
C TYR A 70 11.50 0.37 -17.06
N PRO A 71 12.73 -0.08 -17.35
CA PRO A 71 13.92 0.41 -16.66
C PRO A 71 14.09 1.91 -16.84
N LEU A 72 14.54 2.61 -15.79
CA LEU A 72 14.83 4.03 -15.78
C LEU A 72 15.71 4.43 -16.99
N LYS A 73 15.29 5.48 -17.70
CA LYS A 73 16.12 6.18 -18.68
C LYS A 73 16.20 7.66 -18.34
N ASN A 74 17.39 8.23 -18.47
CA ASN A 74 17.65 9.63 -18.13
C ASN A 74 17.08 10.61 -19.16
N ASP A 75 16.84 10.14 -20.38
CA ASP A 75 16.33 10.92 -21.52
C ASP A 75 14.80 10.84 -21.68
N TRP A 76 14.09 10.25 -20.71
CA TRP A 76 12.64 10.19 -20.74
C TRP A 76 12.00 11.58 -20.85
N LEU A 77 10.96 11.67 -21.69
CA LEU A 77 10.13 12.86 -21.84
C LEU A 77 9.55 13.31 -20.49
N PHE A 78 9.23 12.38 -19.60
CA PHE A 78 8.80 12.65 -18.23
C PHE A 78 9.71 13.67 -17.52
N TRP A 79 11.03 13.48 -17.53
CA TRP A 79 11.96 14.35 -16.80
C TRP A 79 11.98 15.75 -17.37
N THR A 80 12.08 15.86 -18.69
CA THR A 80 12.14 17.16 -19.39
C THR A 80 10.86 17.96 -19.16
N GLU A 81 9.70 17.30 -19.23
CA GLU A 81 8.41 17.97 -19.05
C GLU A 81 8.10 18.27 -17.59
N LEU A 82 8.53 17.42 -16.66
CA LEU A 82 8.45 17.71 -15.23
C LEU A 82 9.20 19.00 -14.90
N THR A 83 10.46 19.10 -15.32
CA THR A 83 11.28 20.31 -15.09
C THR A 83 10.72 21.53 -15.79
N LYS A 84 10.27 21.40 -17.04
CA LYS A 84 9.66 22.52 -17.77
C LYS A 84 8.39 23.05 -17.10
N ARG A 85 7.55 22.17 -16.53
CA ARG A 85 6.29 22.54 -15.86
C ARG A 85 6.54 23.17 -14.50
N THR A 86 7.41 22.55 -13.72
CA THR A 86 7.53 22.81 -12.28
C THR A 86 8.76 23.60 -11.88
N ASN A 87 9.73 23.77 -12.79
CA ASN A 87 11.07 24.29 -12.50
C ASN A 87 11.87 23.41 -11.50
N VAL A 88 11.45 22.16 -11.29
CA VAL A 88 12.10 21.19 -10.41
C VAL A 88 12.80 20.10 -11.23
N THR A 89 14.04 19.82 -10.88
CA THR A 89 14.80 18.66 -11.35
C THR A 89 14.81 17.60 -10.26
N ILE A 90 14.54 16.35 -10.62
CA ILE A 90 14.66 15.20 -9.70
C ILE A 90 15.96 14.47 -10.01
N GLU A 91 16.75 14.21 -8.97
CA GLU A 91 17.95 13.37 -9.03
C GLU A 91 17.63 11.97 -8.47
N PRO A 92 17.33 10.97 -9.32
CA PRO A 92 16.94 9.65 -8.86
C PRO A 92 18.16 8.84 -8.37
N VAL A 93 18.06 8.29 -7.17
CA VAL A 93 18.92 7.22 -6.67
C VAL A 93 18.24 5.89 -7.02
N ALA A 94 18.57 5.33 -8.17
CA ALA A 94 17.94 4.13 -8.69
C ALA A 94 18.35 2.86 -7.93
N VAL A 95 17.37 2.06 -7.54
CA VAL A 95 17.56 0.76 -6.88
C VAL A 95 16.70 -0.29 -7.60
N PRO A 96 17.24 -1.48 -7.93
CA PRO A 96 16.43 -2.56 -8.48
C PRO A 96 15.21 -2.89 -7.62
N LEU A 97 14.10 -3.24 -8.26
CA LEU A 97 12.84 -3.54 -7.57
C LEU A 97 12.95 -4.62 -6.49
N SER A 98 13.77 -5.64 -6.71
CA SER A 98 14.01 -6.72 -5.72
C SER A 98 14.72 -6.23 -4.44
N ASP A 99 15.50 -5.16 -4.54
CA ASP A 99 16.43 -4.72 -3.49
C ASP A 99 15.96 -3.42 -2.82
N TYR A 100 14.84 -2.86 -3.29
CA TYR A 100 14.38 -1.51 -2.93
C TYR A 100 14.23 -1.33 -1.42
N GLU A 101 13.54 -2.24 -0.74
CA GLU A 101 13.25 -2.14 0.70
C GLU A 101 14.52 -2.26 1.55
N GLN A 102 15.41 -3.19 1.19
CA GLN A 102 16.68 -3.37 1.88
C GLN A 102 17.57 -2.14 1.71
N LYS A 103 17.67 -1.60 0.49
CA LYS A 103 18.48 -0.42 0.21
C LYS A 103 17.91 0.83 0.85
N ARG A 104 16.58 1.01 0.85
CA ARG A 104 15.88 2.09 1.58
C ARG A 104 16.26 2.06 3.05
N SER A 105 16.14 0.91 3.70
CA SER A 105 16.44 0.74 5.12
C SER A 105 17.91 1.05 5.43
N LEU A 106 18.83 0.58 4.58
CA LEU A 106 20.26 0.87 4.70
C LEU A 106 20.57 2.36 4.59
N LEU A 107 19.99 3.06 3.60
CA LEU A 107 20.23 4.49 3.38
C LEU A 107 19.67 5.34 4.52
N ILE A 108 18.47 5.01 5.03
CA ILE A 108 17.87 5.71 6.16
C ILE A 108 18.72 5.48 7.43
N GLY A 109 19.10 4.24 7.73
CA GLY A 109 19.90 3.91 8.91
C GLY A 109 21.31 4.51 8.88
N ALA A 110 21.91 4.68 7.70
CA ALA A 110 23.19 5.38 7.52
C ALA A 110 23.06 6.92 7.62
N GLY A 111 21.84 7.45 7.66
CA GLY A 111 21.60 8.88 7.58
C GLY A 111 21.85 9.46 6.19
N ASP A 112 21.91 8.65 5.14
CA ASP A 112 22.22 9.05 3.75
C ASP A 112 20.99 8.96 2.82
N ALA A 113 19.79 8.92 3.40
CA ALA A 113 18.56 8.85 2.63
C ALA A 113 18.37 10.10 1.72
N PRO A 114 17.91 9.90 0.46
CA PRO A 114 17.39 10.99 -0.37
C PRO A 114 16.27 11.77 0.32
N LEU A 115 16.01 13.00 -0.13
CA LEU A 115 14.99 13.84 0.50
C LEU A 115 13.58 13.23 0.37
N ILE A 116 13.28 12.67 -0.80
CA ILE A 116 11.98 12.09 -1.15
C ILE A 116 12.13 10.57 -1.27
N ILE A 117 11.33 9.81 -0.52
CA ILE A 117 11.43 8.35 -0.43
C ILE A 117 10.05 7.73 -0.74
N PRO A 118 9.69 7.60 -2.04
CA PRO A 118 8.42 7.01 -2.48
C PRO A 118 8.41 5.49 -2.27
N LYS A 119 7.39 4.80 -2.83
CA LYS A 119 7.26 3.33 -2.79
C LYS A 119 7.41 2.71 -1.40
N THR A 120 6.87 3.36 -0.37
CA THR A 120 6.81 2.80 0.98
C THR A 120 5.39 2.41 1.31
N TYR A 121 5.15 1.14 1.62
CA TYR A 121 3.82 0.65 2.01
C TYR A 121 3.55 0.96 3.48
N PRO A 122 2.29 1.25 3.86
CA PRO A 122 1.91 1.48 5.26
C PRO A 122 2.46 0.41 6.21
N GLY A 123 3.05 0.85 7.32
CA GLY A 123 3.71 0.03 8.34
C GLY A 123 5.21 -0.20 8.09
N GLN A 124 5.72 0.05 6.88
CA GLN A 124 7.17 -0.02 6.61
C GLN A 124 7.94 1.18 7.20
N GLU A 125 7.25 2.30 7.39
CA GLU A 125 7.79 3.52 7.99
C GLU A 125 8.04 3.39 9.49
N ASP A 126 7.32 2.49 10.19
CA ASP A 126 7.31 2.38 11.65
C ASP A 126 8.71 2.24 12.27
N THR A 127 9.59 1.51 11.60
CA THR A 127 10.97 1.28 12.06
C THR A 127 11.86 2.52 12.03
N PHE A 128 11.45 3.58 11.34
CA PHE A 128 12.20 4.84 11.19
C PHE A 128 11.61 6.00 11.99
N VAL A 129 10.44 5.80 12.61
CA VAL A 129 9.73 6.84 13.37
C VAL A 129 10.51 7.23 14.63
N SER A 130 10.86 6.26 15.47
CA SER A 130 11.50 6.52 16.77
C SER A 130 12.91 7.10 16.66
N SER A 131 13.65 6.78 15.59
CA SER A 131 14.97 7.39 15.32
C SER A 131 14.89 8.82 14.82
N GLY A 132 13.70 9.31 14.47
CA GLY A 132 13.48 10.64 13.91
C GLY A 132 14.08 10.82 12.52
N ALA A 133 14.39 9.72 11.80
CA ALA A 133 15.03 9.78 10.49
C ALA A 133 14.07 10.28 9.38
N ILE A 134 12.77 10.20 9.62
CA ILE A 134 11.71 10.68 8.73
C ILE A 134 10.83 11.73 9.41
N LEU A 135 10.25 12.64 8.63
CA LEU A 135 9.37 13.69 9.14
C LEU A 135 7.97 13.14 9.48
N PRO A 136 7.35 13.63 10.55
CA PRO A 136 5.90 13.53 10.70
C PRO A 136 5.23 14.42 9.65
N VAL A 137 4.90 13.83 8.50
CA VAL A 137 4.31 14.56 7.36
C VAL A 137 2.97 15.21 7.71
N SER A 138 2.27 14.69 8.73
CA SER A 138 1.02 15.27 9.24
C SER A 138 1.18 16.68 9.82
N ASP A 139 2.39 17.09 10.23
CA ASP A 139 2.65 18.44 10.74
C ASP A 139 2.66 19.50 9.62
N TYR A 140 2.66 19.08 8.35
CA TYR A 140 2.88 19.96 7.19
C TYR A 140 1.74 19.94 6.18
N LEU A 141 0.58 19.41 6.56
CA LEU A 141 -0.56 19.25 5.63
C LEU A 141 -1.10 20.60 5.14
N ASP A 142 -0.90 21.70 5.85
CA ASP A 142 -1.30 23.04 5.40
C ASP A 142 -0.53 23.52 4.17
N LEU A 143 0.62 22.89 3.87
CA LEU A 143 1.36 23.10 2.62
C LEU A 143 0.84 22.23 1.46
N MET A 144 -0.11 21.33 1.74
CA MET A 144 -0.58 20.26 0.86
C MET A 144 -2.10 20.33 0.62
N PRO A 145 -2.60 21.42 0.00
CA PRO A 145 -4.03 21.63 -0.19
C PRO A 145 -4.71 20.52 -1.00
N HIS A 146 -4.06 19.93 -2.02
CA HIS A 146 -4.68 18.87 -2.82
C HIS A 146 -4.85 17.57 -2.04
N PHE A 147 -3.85 17.20 -1.23
CA PHE A 147 -3.94 16.05 -0.34
C PHE A 147 -5.09 16.21 0.68
N LYS A 148 -5.17 17.36 1.37
CA LYS A 148 -6.26 17.65 2.31
C LYS A 148 -7.63 17.60 1.63
N ASP A 149 -7.76 18.23 0.46
CA ASP A 149 -9.01 18.24 -0.32
C ASP A 149 -9.48 16.83 -0.68
N LYS A 150 -8.57 15.94 -1.08
CA LYS A 150 -8.91 14.54 -1.38
C LYS A 150 -9.34 13.76 -0.13
N ILE A 151 -8.68 13.96 1.01
CA ILE A 151 -9.09 13.31 2.26
C ILE A 151 -10.53 13.69 2.62
N GLU A 152 -10.86 14.98 2.55
CA GLU A 152 -12.20 15.48 2.87
C GLU A 152 -13.25 14.99 1.85
N LYS A 153 -13.02 15.22 0.55
CA LYS A 153 -13.98 14.87 -0.50
C LYS A 153 -14.26 13.37 -0.58
N TRP A 154 -13.27 12.54 -0.31
CA TRP A 154 -13.41 11.09 -0.38
C TRP A 154 -13.67 10.46 0.99
N ASN A 155 -13.80 11.24 2.06
CA ASN A 155 -14.00 10.76 3.42
C ASN A 155 -13.00 9.66 3.81
N LEU A 156 -11.71 9.98 3.72
CA LEU A 156 -10.59 9.06 3.98
C LEU A 156 -10.04 9.16 5.42
N HIS A 157 -10.70 9.92 6.29
CA HIS A 157 -10.31 10.06 7.69
C HIS A 157 -10.12 8.73 8.42
N PRO A 158 -10.99 7.70 8.26
CA PRO A 158 -10.79 6.41 8.91
C PRO A 158 -9.48 5.75 8.51
N GLU A 159 -9.17 5.69 7.22
CA GLU A 159 -7.94 5.08 6.71
C GLU A 159 -6.68 5.87 7.10
N ILE A 160 -6.74 7.21 7.09
CA ILE A 160 -5.63 8.08 7.49
C ILE A 160 -5.38 7.99 9.01
N ASN A 161 -6.42 7.97 9.83
CA ASN A 161 -6.27 7.85 11.28
C ASN A 161 -5.65 6.51 11.68
N GLN A 162 -5.87 5.45 10.90
CA GLN A 162 -5.20 4.15 11.07
C GLN A 162 -3.67 4.21 10.85
N ARG A 163 -3.14 5.29 10.27
CA ARG A 163 -1.71 5.52 10.08
C ARG A 163 -1.06 6.34 11.20
N ARG A 164 -1.85 6.85 12.15
CA ARG A 164 -1.32 7.65 13.25
C ARG A 164 -0.53 6.78 14.22
N GLN A 165 0.59 7.31 14.68
CA GLN A 165 1.43 6.76 15.73
C GLN A 165 0.96 7.28 17.09
N ALA A 166 1.62 6.90 18.18
CA ALA A 166 1.15 7.20 19.54
C ALA A 166 1.22 8.68 19.88
N ASP A 167 2.07 9.44 19.19
CA ASP A 167 2.14 10.90 19.25
C ASP A 167 1.03 11.60 18.46
N GLY A 168 0.10 10.83 17.87
CA GLY A 168 -1.00 11.33 17.06
C GLY A 168 -0.62 11.71 15.63
N LYS A 169 0.65 11.55 15.22
CA LYS A 169 1.16 11.96 13.90
C LYS A 169 1.22 10.78 12.94
N PHE A 170 1.22 11.06 11.64
CA PHE A 170 1.54 10.06 10.62
C PHE A 170 2.75 10.51 9.80
N TYR A 171 3.53 9.53 9.35
CA TYR A 171 4.89 9.72 8.81
C TYR A 171 5.04 9.30 7.35
N LEU A 172 3.93 8.85 6.76
CA LEU A 172 3.83 8.43 5.37
C LEU A 172 2.72 9.24 4.70
N LEU A 173 3.00 9.81 3.52
CA LEU A 173 2.00 10.39 2.63
C LEU A 173 1.51 9.28 1.67
N PRO A 174 0.40 8.57 1.95
CA PRO A 174 -0.06 7.47 1.10
C PRO A 174 -0.62 7.96 -0.23
N GLY A 175 -0.60 7.12 -1.26
CA GLY A 175 -1.47 7.31 -2.43
C GLY A 175 -2.94 7.18 -2.00
N LEU A 176 -3.82 8.02 -2.57
CA LEU A 176 -5.23 8.08 -2.19
C LEU A 176 -6.12 7.62 -3.34
N HIS A 177 -6.98 6.64 -3.12
CA HIS A 177 -8.02 6.21 -4.06
C HIS A 177 -9.40 6.65 -3.58
N GLU A 178 -10.22 7.14 -4.50
CA GLU A 178 -11.62 7.47 -4.19
C GLU A 178 -12.44 6.21 -3.86
N LYS A 179 -12.19 5.12 -4.59
CA LYS A 179 -12.82 3.81 -4.42
C LYS A 179 -11.76 2.76 -4.11
N PRO A 180 -12.09 1.69 -3.36
CA PRO A 180 -11.16 0.58 -3.15
C PRO A 180 -10.64 0.05 -4.48
N TRP A 181 -9.36 -0.29 -4.54
CA TRP A 181 -8.74 -0.84 -5.75
C TRP A 181 -8.32 -2.29 -5.51
N GLN A 182 -9.24 -3.22 -5.73
CA GLN A 182 -8.88 -4.65 -5.71
C GLN A 182 -8.24 -4.99 -7.04
N ASP A 183 -7.01 -5.52 -7.07
CA ASP A 183 -6.39 -5.99 -8.32
C ASP A 183 -6.14 -7.51 -8.28
N TYR A 184 -5.61 -8.00 -7.16
CA TYR A 184 -5.26 -9.41 -7.00
C TYR A 184 -6.51 -10.30 -6.84
N SER A 185 -6.55 -11.39 -7.59
CA SER A 185 -7.57 -12.44 -7.50
C SER A 185 -7.02 -13.74 -8.11
N LEU A 186 -7.89 -14.62 -8.58
CA LEU A 186 -7.55 -15.82 -9.37
C LEU A 186 -7.78 -15.56 -10.85
N ALA A 187 -7.00 -16.24 -11.69
CA ALA A 187 -7.29 -16.44 -13.10
C ALA A 187 -7.59 -17.92 -13.37
N ILE A 188 -8.56 -18.17 -14.27
CA ILE A 188 -9.06 -19.51 -14.60
C ILE A 188 -9.13 -19.72 -16.12
N ARG A 189 -8.76 -20.92 -16.56
CA ARG A 189 -8.88 -21.35 -17.96
C ARG A 189 -10.35 -21.57 -18.33
N THR A 190 -10.95 -20.61 -19.04
CA THR A 190 -12.37 -20.67 -19.41
C THR A 190 -12.65 -21.68 -20.52
N ASP A 191 -11.67 -21.99 -21.38
CA ASP A 191 -11.82 -23.05 -22.38
C ASP A 191 -11.96 -24.44 -21.72
N ILE A 192 -11.37 -24.64 -20.54
CA ILE A 192 -11.56 -25.87 -19.74
C ILE A 192 -12.93 -25.89 -19.07
N LEU A 193 -13.44 -24.73 -18.61
CA LEU A 193 -14.81 -24.62 -18.11
C LEU A 193 -15.84 -24.91 -19.20
N GLU A 194 -15.63 -24.36 -20.40
CA GLU A 194 -16.44 -24.60 -21.60
C GLU A 194 -16.47 -26.10 -21.96
N GLU A 195 -15.32 -26.80 -21.94
CA GLU A 195 -15.25 -28.24 -22.20
C GLU A 195 -16.03 -29.07 -21.16
N LEU A 196 -16.01 -28.64 -19.90
CA LEU A 196 -16.67 -29.33 -18.79
C LEU A 196 -18.13 -28.90 -18.58
N ASN A 197 -18.63 -27.95 -19.38
CA ASN A 197 -19.95 -27.33 -19.21
C ASN A 197 -20.14 -26.76 -17.79
N LEU A 198 -19.13 -26.04 -17.30
CA LEU A 198 -19.11 -25.40 -15.99
C LEU A 198 -19.15 -23.88 -16.12
N GLU A 199 -19.78 -23.23 -15.14
CA GLU A 199 -19.74 -21.77 -15.01
C GLU A 199 -18.48 -21.29 -14.29
N ILE A 200 -18.19 -19.99 -14.39
CA ILE A 200 -17.13 -19.34 -13.60
C ILE A 200 -17.56 -19.34 -12.12
N PRO A 201 -16.73 -19.89 -11.20
CA PRO A 201 -17.09 -19.97 -9.79
C PRO A 201 -17.11 -18.59 -9.14
N LYS A 202 -18.15 -18.32 -8.35
CA LYS A 202 -18.35 -17.09 -7.57
C LYS A 202 -17.96 -17.25 -6.11
N THR A 203 -17.95 -18.47 -5.59
CA THR A 203 -17.61 -18.80 -4.20
C THR A 203 -16.42 -19.75 -4.11
N TRP A 204 -15.76 -19.80 -2.95
CA TRP A 204 -14.68 -20.78 -2.71
C TRP A 204 -15.18 -22.23 -2.75
N ASP A 205 -16.45 -22.49 -2.42
CA ASP A 205 -17.08 -23.82 -2.50
C ASP A 205 -17.39 -24.24 -3.95
N GLU A 206 -17.86 -23.31 -4.77
CA GLU A 206 -18.01 -23.52 -6.21
C GLU A 206 -16.64 -23.74 -6.87
N LEU A 207 -15.62 -22.97 -6.48
CA LEU A 207 -14.26 -23.19 -6.96
C LEU A 207 -13.76 -24.60 -6.59
N TYR A 208 -13.99 -25.06 -5.36
CA TYR A 208 -13.66 -26.43 -4.97
C TYR A 208 -14.35 -27.47 -5.87
N THR A 209 -15.63 -27.26 -6.19
CA THR A 209 -16.40 -28.15 -7.09
C THR A 209 -15.83 -28.15 -8.51
N VAL A 210 -15.48 -26.98 -9.03
CA VAL A 210 -14.82 -26.82 -10.34
C VAL A 210 -13.47 -27.51 -10.37
N LEU A 211 -12.63 -27.32 -9.35
CA LEU A 211 -11.32 -27.98 -9.25
C LEU A 211 -11.45 -29.50 -9.23
N LYS A 212 -12.46 -30.05 -8.54
CA LYS A 212 -12.74 -31.49 -8.56
C LYS A 212 -13.11 -32.01 -9.93
N ALA A 213 -13.97 -31.31 -10.66
CA ALA A 213 -14.33 -31.68 -12.02
C ALA A 213 -13.13 -31.64 -12.97
N MET A 214 -12.28 -30.60 -12.85
CA MET A 214 -11.01 -30.51 -13.57
C MET A 214 -10.08 -31.69 -13.24
N LYS A 215 -9.92 -32.05 -11.96
CA LYS A 215 -9.08 -33.19 -11.54
C LYS A 215 -9.61 -34.51 -12.07
N ALA A 216 -10.93 -34.72 -12.06
CA ALA A 216 -11.55 -35.93 -12.57
C ALA A 216 -11.32 -36.10 -14.08
N LYS A 217 -11.35 -34.99 -14.83
CA LYS A 217 -11.06 -34.98 -16.27
C LYS A 217 -9.56 -35.12 -16.58
N TYR A 218 -8.71 -34.48 -15.80
CA TYR A 218 -7.26 -34.43 -15.98
C TYR A 218 -6.54 -34.98 -14.73
N PRO A 219 -6.53 -36.31 -14.54
CA PRO A 219 -6.05 -36.94 -13.30
C PRO A 219 -4.56 -36.68 -13.00
N ASP A 220 -3.73 -36.48 -14.03
CA ASP A 220 -2.27 -36.25 -13.90
C ASP A 220 -1.89 -34.78 -13.68
N THR A 221 -2.88 -33.91 -13.43
CA THR A 221 -2.68 -32.47 -13.21
C THR A 221 -3.01 -32.05 -11.79
N TYR A 222 -2.49 -30.90 -11.36
CA TYR A 222 -3.01 -30.17 -10.22
C TYR A 222 -3.82 -28.99 -10.77
N PRO A 223 -5.17 -29.04 -10.76
CA PRO A 223 -6.00 -28.01 -11.36
C PRO A 223 -5.67 -26.60 -10.88
N PHE A 224 -5.39 -26.42 -9.59
CA PHE A 224 -4.87 -25.19 -9.03
C PHE A 224 -3.39 -25.35 -8.71
N SER A 225 -2.58 -24.44 -9.24
CA SER A 225 -1.15 -24.40 -9.00
C SER A 225 -0.74 -22.93 -8.91
N ASP A 226 -0.37 -22.45 -7.72
CA ASP A 226 -0.27 -21.01 -7.44
C ASP A 226 1.12 -20.41 -7.69
N ARG A 227 1.21 -19.08 -7.75
CA ARG A 227 2.46 -18.31 -7.94
C ARG A 227 2.67 -17.30 -6.81
N PHE A 228 3.43 -16.23 -7.07
CA PHE A 228 3.62 -15.10 -6.17
C PHE A 228 4.46 -15.49 -4.95
N SER A 229 5.62 -16.04 -5.28
CA SER A 229 6.56 -16.71 -4.38
C SER A 229 7.38 -15.78 -3.49
N GLN A 230 7.34 -14.47 -3.75
CA GLN A 230 8.10 -13.45 -3.03
C GLN A 230 7.16 -12.45 -2.35
N PRO A 231 7.44 -12.00 -1.12
CA PRO A 231 8.56 -12.42 -0.26
C PRO A 231 8.38 -13.82 0.34
N ASN A 232 7.18 -14.40 0.27
CA ASN A 232 6.89 -15.73 0.76
C ASN A 232 6.00 -16.53 -0.21
N PRO A 233 6.29 -17.84 -0.42
CA PRO A 233 5.45 -18.72 -1.23
C PRO A 233 4.00 -18.84 -0.77
N GLY A 234 3.06 -18.77 -1.72
CA GLY A 234 1.62 -18.79 -1.45
C GLY A 234 1.07 -17.52 -0.77
N GLY A 235 1.89 -16.46 -0.63
CA GLY A 235 1.53 -15.25 0.10
C GLY A 235 0.31 -14.52 -0.46
N ASN A 236 0.18 -14.46 -1.79
CA ASN A 236 -1.02 -13.87 -2.39
C ASN A 236 -2.28 -14.74 -2.15
N LEU A 237 -2.19 -16.05 -2.35
CA LEU A 237 -3.32 -16.96 -2.09
C LEU A 237 -3.79 -16.89 -0.64
N LEU A 238 -2.87 -16.86 0.31
CA LEU A 238 -3.17 -16.66 1.72
C LEU A 238 -3.86 -15.32 1.97
N ASN A 239 -3.42 -14.24 1.31
CA ASN A 239 -4.06 -12.92 1.45
C ASN A 239 -5.50 -12.87 0.92
N ILE A 240 -5.74 -13.38 -0.29
CA ILE A 240 -7.08 -13.36 -0.90
C ILE A 240 -8.06 -14.25 -0.14
N LEU A 241 -7.59 -15.38 0.41
CA LEU A 241 -8.40 -16.24 1.27
C LEU A 241 -8.63 -15.60 2.64
N ALA A 242 -7.60 -15.09 3.31
CA ALA A 242 -7.75 -14.38 4.58
C ALA A 242 -8.82 -13.30 4.48
N ALA A 243 -8.81 -12.55 3.37
CA ALA A 243 -9.83 -11.56 3.10
C ALA A 243 -11.24 -12.15 3.04
N SER A 244 -11.46 -13.22 2.28
CA SER A 244 -12.79 -13.85 2.16
C SER A 244 -13.29 -14.51 3.46
N TYR A 245 -12.38 -14.75 4.42
CA TYR A 245 -12.67 -15.23 5.77
C TYR A 245 -12.75 -14.10 6.82
N GLY A 246 -12.63 -12.84 6.41
CA GLY A 246 -12.79 -11.68 7.31
C GLY A 246 -11.56 -11.35 8.15
N LEU A 247 -10.38 -11.78 7.71
CA LEU A 247 -9.11 -11.51 8.36
C LEU A 247 -8.36 -10.36 7.67
N GLU A 248 -7.55 -9.63 8.45
CA GLU A 248 -6.82 -8.48 7.91
C GLU A 248 -5.66 -8.86 6.99
N GLY A 249 -5.01 -10.00 7.23
CA GLY A 249 -3.99 -10.56 6.33
C GLY A 249 -3.36 -11.85 6.86
N ALA A 250 -3.00 -12.78 5.96
CA ALA A 250 -2.39 -14.07 6.33
C ALA A 250 -1.14 -14.48 5.54
N GLY A 251 -0.80 -13.75 4.46
CA GLY A 251 0.30 -14.06 3.56
C GLY A 251 1.32 -12.93 3.50
N TRP A 252 1.44 -12.23 2.36
CA TRP A 252 2.43 -11.16 2.19
C TRP A 252 2.32 -10.07 3.26
N ASN A 253 1.10 -9.75 3.68
CA ASN A 253 0.81 -8.68 4.63
C ASN A 253 0.29 -9.24 5.96
N PHE A 254 0.79 -10.41 6.40
CA PHE A 254 0.35 -11.04 7.65
C PHE A 254 0.18 -10.00 8.77
N GLN A 255 -1.04 -9.92 9.30
CA GLN A 255 -1.36 -9.05 10.43
C GLN A 255 -1.56 -9.91 11.67
N HIS A 256 -0.88 -9.58 12.76
CA HIS A 256 -1.08 -10.28 14.04
C HIS A 256 -2.51 -10.10 14.57
N VAL A 257 -3.12 -8.95 14.28
CA VAL A 257 -4.42 -8.54 14.81
C VAL A 257 -5.41 -8.41 13.66
N SER A 258 -6.62 -8.90 13.88
CA SER A 258 -7.78 -8.67 13.02
C SER A 258 -8.91 -8.04 13.83
N TRP A 259 -9.87 -7.43 13.12
CA TRP A 259 -10.98 -6.71 13.72
C TRP A 259 -12.32 -7.35 13.39
N ASP A 260 -13.10 -7.67 14.43
CA ASP A 260 -14.51 -8.00 14.29
C ASP A 260 -15.33 -6.73 14.50
N ALA A 261 -15.86 -6.17 13.40
CA ALA A 261 -16.66 -4.96 13.43
C ALA A 261 -18.03 -5.15 14.14
N ASN A 262 -18.59 -6.36 14.13
CA ASN A 262 -19.87 -6.66 14.77
C ASN A 262 -19.69 -6.79 16.28
N ALA A 263 -18.69 -7.54 16.71
CA ALA A 263 -18.35 -7.70 18.13
C ALA A 263 -17.59 -6.50 18.71
N LYS A 264 -17.12 -5.59 17.85
CA LYS A 264 -16.22 -4.48 18.18
C LYS A 264 -15.00 -4.94 18.96
N LYS A 265 -14.34 -5.99 18.48
CA LYS A 265 -13.25 -6.66 19.20
C LYS A 265 -12.05 -6.94 18.32
N LEU A 266 -10.86 -6.61 18.85
CA LEU A 266 -9.58 -7.02 18.30
C LEU A 266 -9.27 -8.47 18.72
N PHE A 267 -8.77 -9.29 17.81
CA PHE A 267 -8.39 -10.67 18.09
C PHE A 267 -7.13 -11.07 17.35
N TYR A 268 -6.42 -12.07 17.87
CA TYR A 268 -5.20 -12.56 17.25
C TYR A 268 -5.51 -13.39 16.00
N THR A 269 -5.07 -12.92 14.84
CA THR A 269 -5.33 -13.52 13.52
C THR A 269 -4.94 -15.00 13.49
N GLY A 270 -3.69 -15.31 13.83
CA GLY A 270 -3.13 -16.66 13.68
C GLY A 270 -3.69 -17.72 14.65
N ALA A 271 -4.53 -17.34 15.62
CA ALA A 271 -5.17 -18.23 16.58
C ALA A 271 -6.70 -18.24 16.44
N SER A 272 -7.24 -17.51 15.48
CA SER A 272 -8.69 -17.38 15.24
C SER A 272 -9.29 -18.62 14.57
N GLU A 273 -10.58 -18.84 14.77
CA GLU A 273 -11.33 -19.91 14.10
C GLU A 273 -11.41 -19.68 12.58
N GLN A 274 -11.53 -18.42 12.15
CA GLN A 274 -11.50 -18.03 10.74
C GLN A 274 -10.20 -18.46 10.07
N TYR A 275 -9.06 -18.29 10.77
CA TYR A 275 -7.76 -18.75 10.28
C TYR A 275 -7.71 -20.28 10.19
N ARG A 276 -8.20 -20.99 11.21
CA ARG A 276 -8.30 -22.46 11.19
C ARG A 276 -9.12 -22.97 10.01
N GLN A 277 -10.26 -22.35 9.71
CA GLN A 277 -11.12 -22.74 8.60
C GLN A 277 -10.44 -22.52 7.24
N MET A 278 -9.74 -21.39 7.08
CA MET A 278 -8.92 -21.13 5.91
C MET A 278 -7.85 -22.22 5.70
N LEU A 279 -7.10 -22.59 6.76
CA LEU A 279 -6.11 -23.67 6.69
C LEU A 279 -6.76 -25.03 6.37
N THR A 280 -7.94 -25.29 6.92
CA THR A 280 -8.71 -26.52 6.66
C THR A 280 -9.11 -26.62 5.19
N TYR A 281 -9.55 -25.52 4.59
CA TYR A 281 -9.87 -25.47 3.16
C TYR A 281 -8.64 -25.76 2.29
N LEU A 282 -7.51 -25.09 2.55
CA LEU A 282 -6.27 -25.31 1.79
C LEU A 282 -5.69 -26.72 1.98
N ASN A 283 -5.70 -27.25 3.21
CA ASN A 283 -5.29 -28.62 3.50
C ASN A 283 -6.14 -29.63 2.70
N LYS A 284 -7.47 -29.41 2.65
CA LYS A 284 -8.38 -30.24 1.86
C LYS A 284 -8.02 -30.22 0.37
N LEU A 285 -7.76 -29.05 -0.21
CA LEU A 285 -7.35 -28.94 -1.61
C LEU A 285 -6.03 -29.69 -1.89
N VAL A 286 -5.04 -29.55 -1.01
CA VAL A 286 -3.76 -30.26 -1.13
C VAL A 286 -3.96 -31.78 -1.01
N LYS A 287 -4.69 -32.23 0.01
CA LYS A 287 -4.94 -33.65 0.29
C LYS A 287 -5.70 -34.34 -0.84
N GLU A 288 -6.63 -33.64 -1.49
CA GLU A 288 -7.39 -34.16 -2.64
C GLU A 288 -6.65 -33.97 -3.99
N GLY A 289 -5.43 -33.43 -3.98
CA GLY A 289 -4.62 -33.19 -5.18
C GLY A 289 -5.20 -32.14 -6.13
N LEU A 290 -6.00 -31.22 -5.58
CA LEU A 290 -6.63 -30.10 -6.29
C LEU A 290 -5.72 -28.87 -6.32
N LEU A 291 -4.98 -28.63 -5.24
CA LEU A 291 -3.93 -27.61 -5.12
C LEU A 291 -2.56 -28.28 -5.12
N ASP A 292 -1.67 -27.80 -5.98
CA ASP A 292 -0.28 -28.24 -6.08
C ASP A 292 0.49 -27.89 -4.79
N PRO A 293 1.05 -28.87 -4.05
CA PRO A 293 1.86 -28.61 -2.85
C PRO A 293 3.07 -27.71 -3.13
N GLU A 294 3.62 -27.75 -4.36
CA GLU A 294 4.76 -26.92 -4.73
C GLU A 294 4.41 -25.43 -4.81
N SER A 295 3.13 -25.06 -4.76
CA SER A 295 2.67 -23.67 -4.64
C SER A 295 3.32 -22.92 -3.46
N PHE A 296 3.77 -23.66 -2.44
CA PHE A 296 4.39 -23.14 -1.22
C PHE A 296 5.93 -23.23 -1.19
N THR A 297 6.58 -23.61 -2.30
CA THR A 297 8.04 -23.74 -2.34
C THR A 297 8.69 -23.30 -3.66
N ARG A 298 7.93 -23.25 -4.76
CA ARG A 298 8.45 -22.99 -6.11
C ARG A 298 8.57 -21.52 -6.47
N THR A 299 9.20 -21.26 -7.62
CA THR A 299 9.27 -19.92 -8.22
C THR A 299 8.05 -19.60 -9.10
N ASP A 300 7.83 -18.30 -9.34
CA ASP A 300 6.78 -17.82 -10.25
C ASP A 300 6.91 -18.40 -11.67
N ASP A 301 8.13 -18.53 -12.19
CA ASP A 301 8.36 -19.08 -13.53
C ASP A 301 7.94 -20.54 -13.65
N GLN A 302 8.21 -21.34 -12.61
CA GLN A 302 7.76 -22.73 -12.56
C GLN A 302 6.23 -22.82 -12.56
N ALA A 303 5.55 -21.93 -11.82
CA ALA A 303 4.10 -21.84 -11.83
C ALA A 303 3.53 -21.48 -13.21
N ARG A 304 4.12 -20.48 -13.87
CA ARG A 304 3.73 -20.06 -15.23
C ARG A 304 3.92 -21.18 -16.25
N GLN A 305 5.03 -21.91 -16.18
CA GLN A 305 5.30 -23.04 -17.09
C GLN A 305 4.29 -24.17 -16.91
N LYS A 306 3.85 -24.47 -15.68
CA LYS A 306 2.80 -25.48 -15.46
C LYS A 306 1.46 -25.04 -16.09
N LEU A 307 1.08 -23.78 -15.92
CA LEU A 307 -0.13 -23.23 -16.55
C LEU A 307 -0.04 -23.30 -18.09
N ALA A 308 1.08 -22.84 -18.66
CA ALA A 308 1.30 -22.82 -20.11
C ALA A 308 1.26 -24.22 -20.73
N ASN A 309 1.81 -25.22 -20.02
CA ASN A 309 1.87 -26.61 -20.49
C ASN A 309 0.63 -27.44 -20.12
N GLY A 310 -0.46 -26.81 -19.66
CA GLY A 310 -1.71 -27.50 -19.32
C GLY A 310 -1.59 -28.46 -18.13
N LYS A 311 -0.64 -28.22 -17.21
CA LYS A 311 -0.48 -28.96 -15.96
C LYS A 311 -1.25 -28.33 -14.79
N SER A 312 -1.78 -27.13 -15.00
CA SER A 312 -2.74 -26.45 -14.13
C SER A 312 -3.68 -25.56 -14.94
N PHE A 313 -4.78 -25.13 -14.32
CA PHE A 313 -5.87 -24.38 -14.95
C PHE A 313 -6.30 -23.14 -14.16
N VAL A 314 -5.94 -23.08 -12.86
CA VAL A 314 -6.18 -21.95 -11.95
C VAL A 314 -4.85 -21.47 -11.37
N ILE A 315 -4.68 -20.16 -11.24
CA ILE A 315 -3.48 -19.50 -10.71
C ILE A 315 -3.86 -18.13 -10.11
N SER A 316 -3.18 -17.64 -9.07
CA SER A 316 -3.32 -16.22 -8.68
C SER A 316 -2.96 -15.27 -9.83
N SER A 317 -3.62 -14.13 -9.91
CA SER A 317 -3.42 -13.13 -10.96
C SER A 317 -3.69 -11.72 -10.49
N ASN A 318 -3.11 -10.76 -11.19
CA ASN A 318 -3.60 -9.40 -11.28
C ASN A 318 -3.82 -9.03 -12.77
N ALA A 319 -4.24 -7.80 -13.07
CA ALA A 319 -4.49 -7.37 -14.46
C ALA A 319 -3.22 -7.45 -15.31
N GLN A 320 -2.09 -7.03 -14.75
CA GLN A 320 -0.81 -6.97 -15.45
C GLN A 320 -0.26 -8.36 -15.81
N THR A 321 -0.34 -9.33 -14.90
CA THR A 321 0.14 -10.70 -15.15
C THR A 321 -0.70 -11.44 -16.18
N LEU A 322 -2.01 -11.17 -16.22
CA LEU A 322 -2.89 -11.78 -17.21
C LEU A 322 -2.45 -11.44 -18.64
N VAL A 323 -2.11 -10.16 -18.87
CA VAL A 323 -1.74 -9.63 -20.19
C VAL A 323 -0.28 -9.89 -20.54
N ASN A 324 0.65 -9.66 -19.60
CA ASN A 324 2.09 -9.72 -19.89
C ASN A 324 2.68 -11.12 -19.71
N ASP A 325 2.04 -11.99 -18.93
CA ASP A 325 2.58 -13.32 -18.62
C ASP A 325 1.70 -14.43 -19.21
N TYR A 326 0.47 -14.59 -18.70
CA TYR A 326 -0.28 -15.83 -18.90
C TYR A 326 -0.77 -16.00 -20.34
N ARG A 327 -1.36 -14.96 -20.93
CA ARG A 327 -1.83 -15.02 -22.31
C ARG A 327 -0.69 -15.22 -23.31
N PRO A 328 0.42 -14.47 -23.23
CA PRO A 328 1.58 -14.73 -24.08
C PRO A 328 2.13 -16.15 -23.94
N ASP A 329 2.26 -16.65 -22.71
CA ASP A 329 2.81 -17.98 -22.48
C ASP A 329 1.87 -19.09 -22.97
N LEU A 330 0.56 -18.97 -22.73
CA LEU A 330 -0.46 -19.87 -23.27
C LEU A 330 -0.52 -19.81 -24.80
N ALA A 331 -0.43 -18.64 -25.41
CA ALA A 331 -0.50 -18.51 -26.87
C ALA A 331 0.66 -19.23 -27.59
N LYS A 332 1.83 -19.35 -26.95
CA LYS A 332 2.98 -20.10 -27.48
C LYS A 332 2.73 -21.62 -27.51
N THR A 333 2.04 -22.16 -26.52
CA THR A 333 1.87 -23.61 -26.32
C THR A 333 0.51 -24.11 -26.80
N ASN A 334 -0.55 -23.31 -26.63
CA ASN A 334 -1.92 -23.59 -27.04
C ASN A 334 -2.63 -22.27 -27.48
N PRO A 335 -2.59 -21.93 -28.77
CA PRO A 335 -3.21 -20.70 -29.30
C PRO A 335 -4.73 -20.58 -29.10
N LYS A 336 -5.42 -21.68 -28.75
CA LYS A 336 -6.87 -21.70 -28.48
C LYS A 336 -7.20 -21.54 -27.00
N ALA A 337 -6.20 -21.59 -26.12
CA ALA A 337 -6.41 -21.44 -24.68
C ALA A 337 -6.99 -20.06 -24.36
N LYS A 338 -7.96 -20.03 -23.45
CA LYS A 338 -8.57 -18.79 -22.95
C LYS A 338 -8.42 -18.75 -21.44
N ILE A 339 -7.96 -17.62 -20.92
CA ILE A 339 -7.83 -17.40 -19.48
C ILE A 339 -8.37 -16.03 -19.11
N VAL A 340 -9.11 -15.97 -18.00
CA VAL A 340 -9.71 -14.74 -17.47
C VAL A 340 -9.41 -14.59 -15.99
N LYS A 341 -9.21 -13.35 -15.53
CA LYS A 341 -9.20 -13.01 -14.10
C LYS A 341 -10.65 -12.96 -13.60
N ILE A 342 -10.96 -13.63 -12.50
CA ILE A 342 -12.32 -13.70 -11.93
C ILE A 342 -12.42 -12.80 -10.71
N PRO A 343 -13.59 -12.19 -10.41
CA PRO A 343 -13.82 -11.49 -9.14
C PRO A 343 -13.41 -12.35 -7.94
N LEU A 344 -12.96 -11.72 -6.86
CA LEU A 344 -12.52 -12.44 -5.66
C LEU A 344 -13.62 -13.42 -5.21
N PRO A 345 -13.35 -14.74 -5.10
CA PRO A 345 -14.39 -15.67 -4.69
C PRO A 345 -14.92 -15.34 -3.29
N ILE A 346 -16.24 -15.41 -3.14
CA ILE A 346 -16.95 -15.11 -1.90
C ILE A 346 -16.68 -16.22 -0.89
N GLY A 347 -16.39 -15.83 0.34
CA GLY A 347 -16.17 -16.73 1.48
C GLY A 347 -17.12 -16.39 2.65
N PRO A 348 -16.86 -16.92 3.85
CA PRO A 348 -17.71 -16.72 5.02
C PRO A 348 -17.93 -15.25 5.43
N ALA A 349 -17.02 -14.34 5.06
CA ALA A 349 -17.20 -12.90 5.30
C ALA A 349 -18.24 -12.23 4.37
N GLY A 350 -18.78 -12.98 3.41
CA GLY A 350 -19.74 -12.48 2.42
C GLY A 350 -19.07 -11.69 1.29
N GLU A 351 -19.90 -10.94 0.56
CA GLU A 351 -19.41 -10.05 -0.50
C GLU A 351 -18.69 -8.86 0.13
N ILE A 352 -17.36 -8.87 0.10
CA ILE A 352 -16.55 -7.74 0.55
C ILE A 352 -15.57 -7.31 -0.54
N ASN A 353 -15.25 -6.02 -0.54
CA ASN A 353 -14.08 -5.48 -1.21
C ASN A 353 -12.98 -5.25 -0.16
N PRO A 354 -11.95 -6.11 -0.10
CA PRO A 354 -10.93 -6.03 0.94
C PRO A 354 -9.81 -5.03 0.60
N ALA A 355 -9.87 -4.40 -0.58
CA ALA A 355 -8.85 -3.45 -0.97
C ALA A 355 -8.87 -2.20 -0.10
N SER A 356 -7.67 -1.73 0.21
CA SER A 356 -7.47 -0.43 0.83
C SER A 356 -7.78 0.69 -0.17
N ARG A 357 -8.24 1.84 0.34
CA ARG A 357 -8.26 3.11 -0.40
C ARG A 357 -6.94 3.88 -0.30
N LEU A 358 -6.01 3.39 0.52
CA LEU A 358 -4.62 3.84 0.57
C LEU A 358 -3.72 2.88 -0.19
N GLU A 359 -2.76 3.45 -0.91
CA GLU A 359 -1.69 2.75 -1.62
C GLU A 359 -0.34 3.03 -0.94
N ASN A 360 0.75 2.49 -1.46
CA ASN A 360 2.10 2.94 -1.13
C ASN A 360 2.20 4.48 -1.16
N GLY A 361 3.12 5.01 -0.36
CA GLY A 361 3.29 6.44 -0.16
C GLY A 361 4.73 6.92 -0.21
N ILE A 362 4.90 8.14 0.28
CA ILE A 362 6.16 8.89 0.33
C ILE A 362 6.52 9.16 1.78
N MET A 363 7.70 8.70 2.20
CA MET A 363 8.36 9.24 3.39
C MET A 363 9.22 10.42 3.00
N ILE A 364 9.37 11.38 3.90
CA ILE A 364 10.24 12.54 3.73
C ILE A 364 11.38 12.44 4.74
N SER A 365 12.62 12.47 4.24
CA SER A 365 13.80 12.46 5.11
C SER A 365 13.80 13.68 6.03
N LYS A 366 14.21 13.49 7.29
CA LYS A 366 14.32 14.58 8.27
C LYS A 366 15.16 15.75 7.77
N LYS A 367 16.21 15.47 6.98
CA LYS A 367 17.09 16.48 6.35
C LYS A 367 16.35 17.48 5.47
N ALA A 368 15.19 17.11 4.91
CA ALA A 368 14.43 18.01 4.08
C ALA A 368 13.99 19.27 4.83
N ARG A 369 13.74 19.17 6.15
CA ARG A 369 13.27 20.29 6.97
C ARG A 369 14.33 21.38 7.15
N ASP A 370 15.61 21.04 7.01
CA ASP A 370 16.73 21.98 7.13
C ASP A 370 16.97 22.77 5.83
N SER A 371 16.28 22.40 4.74
CA SER A 371 16.40 23.06 3.45
C SER A 371 15.56 24.34 3.42
N LYS A 372 16.17 25.45 2.97
CA LYS A 372 15.44 26.69 2.64
C LYS A 372 14.36 26.51 1.56
N TYR A 373 14.38 25.37 0.85
CA TYR A 373 13.44 24.98 -0.20
C TYR A 373 12.31 24.06 0.30
N PHE A 374 12.25 23.77 1.59
CA PHE A 374 11.33 22.78 2.16
C PHE A 374 9.87 23.02 1.76
N VAL A 375 9.37 24.26 1.86
CA VAL A 375 7.98 24.55 1.49
C VAL A 375 7.73 24.31 0.00
N ALA A 376 8.67 24.70 -0.87
CA ALA A 376 8.56 24.44 -2.31
C ALA A 376 8.56 22.93 -2.62
N MET A 377 9.36 22.14 -1.89
CA MET A 377 9.39 20.69 -2.02
C MET A 377 8.05 20.05 -1.62
N MET A 378 7.44 20.51 -0.51
CA MET A 378 6.14 20.00 -0.06
C MET A 378 5.02 20.36 -1.04
N GLN A 379 5.01 21.59 -1.57
CA GLN A 379 4.06 21.99 -2.62
C GLN A 379 4.27 21.21 -3.93
N PHE A 380 5.53 20.93 -4.31
CA PHE A 380 5.85 20.09 -5.45
C PHE A 380 5.31 18.65 -5.28
N ILE A 381 5.50 18.06 -4.10
CA ILE A 381 4.98 16.73 -3.77
C ILE A 381 3.44 16.73 -3.81
N ASP A 382 2.82 17.74 -3.21
CA ASP A 382 1.36 17.90 -3.24
C ASP A 382 0.82 17.95 -4.67
N TRP A 383 1.46 18.75 -5.53
CA TRP A 383 1.08 18.83 -6.93
C TRP A 383 1.25 17.50 -7.66
N LEU A 384 2.45 16.92 -7.64
CA LEU A 384 2.77 15.76 -8.49
C LEU A 384 1.95 14.52 -8.12
N TRP A 385 1.78 14.25 -6.82
CA TRP A 385 1.09 13.04 -6.36
C TRP A 385 -0.39 13.24 -6.05
N TYR A 386 -0.85 14.46 -5.74
CA TYR A 386 -2.22 14.69 -5.26
C TYR A 386 -3.04 15.69 -6.06
N SER A 387 -2.47 16.54 -6.92
CA SER A 387 -3.30 17.34 -7.83
C SER A 387 -3.83 16.50 -9.00
N ASP A 388 -5.01 16.84 -9.53
CA ASP A 388 -5.57 16.19 -10.72
C ASP A 388 -4.62 16.39 -11.94
N ALA A 389 -3.97 17.56 -12.05
CA ALA A 389 -3.03 17.86 -13.13
C ALA A 389 -1.72 17.06 -13.04
N GLY A 390 -1.14 16.93 -11.84
CA GLY A 390 0.07 16.13 -11.60
C GLY A 390 -0.17 14.65 -11.80
N GLN A 391 -1.32 14.14 -11.33
CA GLN A 391 -1.70 12.74 -11.54
C GLN A 391 -2.01 12.44 -13.01
N GLU A 392 -2.69 13.33 -13.74
CA GLU A 392 -2.90 13.18 -15.19
C GLU A 392 -1.54 13.21 -15.93
N PHE A 393 -0.66 14.14 -15.60
CA PHE A 393 0.69 14.19 -16.15
C PHE A 393 1.47 12.89 -15.90
N ALA A 394 1.51 12.40 -14.66
CA ALA A 394 2.23 11.17 -14.32
C ALA A 394 1.61 9.92 -14.99
N LYS A 395 0.29 9.90 -15.20
CA LYS A 395 -0.44 8.78 -15.79
C LYS A 395 -0.39 8.78 -17.32
N TRP A 396 -0.75 9.88 -17.94
CA TRP A 396 -1.00 10.02 -19.39
C TRP A 396 0.13 10.71 -20.14
N GLY A 397 0.88 11.59 -19.48
CA GLY A 397 1.98 12.35 -20.06
C GLY A 397 1.57 13.68 -20.66
N VAL A 398 1.89 13.89 -21.94
CA VAL A 398 1.73 15.17 -22.64
C VAL A 398 0.71 15.04 -23.76
N GLU A 399 -0.32 15.88 -23.71
CA GLU A 399 -1.35 15.96 -24.73
C GLU A 399 -0.75 16.32 -26.11
N GLY A 400 -1.21 15.64 -27.15
CA GLY A 400 -0.67 15.74 -28.51
C GLY A 400 0.60 14.91 -28.75
N THR A 401 1.23 14.37 -27.71
CA THR A 401 2.43 13.50 -27.84
C THR A 401 2.16 12.07 -27.39
N THR A 402 1.73 11.89 -26.14
CA THR A 402 1.47 10.56 -25.55
C THR A 402 -0.01 10.21 -25.50
N PHE A 403 -0.87 11.22 -25.43
CA PHE A 403 -2.32 11.07 -25.45
C PHE A 403 -3.00 12.20 -26.22
N VAL A 404 -4.23 11.98 -26.66
CA VAL A 404 -5.13 12.98 -27.26
C VAL A 404 -6.49 12.87 -26.59
N ARG A 405 -7.31 13.93 -26.65
CA ARG A 405 -8.69 13.88 -26.16
C ARG A 405 -9.66 13.51 -27.27
N ASP A 406 -10.63 12.68 -26.94
CA ASP A 406 -11.74 12.37 -27.84
C ASP A 406 -12.74 13.55 -27.92
N ALA A 407 -13.81 13.38 -28.70
CA ALA A 407 -14.85 14.40 -28.88
C ALA A 407 -15.58 14.77 -27.56
N ASN A 408 -15.50 13.93 -26.53
CA ASN A 408 -16.11 14.16 -25.21
C ASN A 408 -15.09 14.70 -24.20
N GLY A 409 -13.85 15.00 -24.63
CA GLY A 409 -12.77 15.48 -23.76
C GLY A 409 -12.06 14.39 -22.96
N LYS A 410 -12.37 13.11 -23.18
CA LYS A 410 -11.74 11.99 -22.47
C LYS A 410 -10.36 11.68 -23.07
N PRO A 411 -9.31 11.52 -22.24
CA PRO A 411 -7.99 11.15 -22.75
C PRO A 411 -7.99 9.74 -23.35
N THR A 412 -7.29 9.59 -24.47
CA THR A 412 -7.04 8.36 -25.20
C THR A 412 -5.58 8.33 -25.65
N LEU A 413 -4.97 7.16 -25.80
CA LEU A 413 -3.58 7.07 -26.25
C LEU A 413 -3.40 7.74 -27.61
N ALA A 414 -2.27 8.42 -27.80
CA ALA A 414 -1.92 8.93 -29.13
C ALA A 414 -1.79 7.75 -30.12
N PRO A 415 -2.06 7.95 -31.43
CA PRO A 415 -2.15 6.84 -32.39
C PRO A 415 -0.93 5.91 -32.44
N ASP A 416 0.26 6.45 -32.16
CA ASP A 416 1.54 5.74 -32.21
C ASP A 416 2.05 5.26 -30.82
N VAL A 417 1.20 5.35 -29.78
CA VAL A 417 1.58 5.00 -28.40
C VAL A 417 0.79 3.80 -27.92
N ASP A 418 1.53 2.78 -27.47
CA ASP A 418 1.01 1.62 -26.74
C ASP A 418 1.25 1.76 -25.23
N VAL A 419 0.38 1.13 -24.46
CA VAL A 419 0.64 0.78 -23.07
C VAL A 419 -0.15 -0.48 -22.75
N VAL A 420 0.52 -1.46 -22.14
CA VAL A 420 -0.08 -2.74 -21.72
C VAL A 420 -0.95 -3.40 -22.80
N GLY A 421 -0.57 -3.26 -24.07
CA GLY A 421 -1.26 -3.88 -25.21
C GLY A 421 -2.61 -3.24 -25.57
N LEU A 422 -2.93 -2.05 -25.08
CA LEU A 422 -4.15 -1.32 -25.45
C LEU A 422 -4.13 -0.78 -26.87
N ASN A 423 -2.93 -0.53 -27.41
CA ASN A 423 -2.73 -0.16 -28.81
C ASN A 423 -1.55 -0.94 -29.40
N PRO A 424 -1.72 -2.23 -29.74
CA PRO A 424 -0.64 -3.09 -30.22
C PRO A 424 0.03 -2.63 -31.54
N LYS A 425 -0.55 -1.63 -32.22
CA LYS A 425 0.00 -1.02 -33.44
C LYS A 425 0.93 0.17 -33.16
N GLY A 426 0.93 0.70 -31.93
CA GLY A 426 1.80 1.80 -31.55
C GLY A 426 3.27 1.39 -31.61
N THR A 427 4.13 2.24 -32.18
CA THR A 427 5.57 1.96 -32.27
C THR A 427 6.35 2.43 -31.05
N LYS A 428 5.73 3.25 -30.19
CA LYS A 428 6.30 3.74 -28.93
C LYS A 428 5.50 3.23 -27.75
N HIS A 429 6.14 3.06 -26.60
CA HIS A 429 5.52 2.58 -25.38
C HIS A 429 5.55 3.64 -24.28
N LEU A 430 4.37 3.94 -23.70
CA LEU A 430 4.18 5.02 -22.72
C LEU A 430 5.18 4.95 -21.55
N GLN A 431 5.34 3.77 -20.94
CA GLN A 431 6.29 3.57 -19.84
C GLN A 431 7.76 3.54 -20.30
N LYS A 432 8.08 2.71 -21.30
CA LYS A 432 9.47 2.38 -21.67
C LYS A 432 10.18 3.52 -22.40
N ASP A 433 9.46 4.28 -23.22
CA ASP A 433 10.04 5.30 -24.09
C ASP A 433 9.85 6.71 -23.54
N PHE A 434 8.77 6.94 -22.76
CA PHE A 434 8.46 8.28 -22.25
C PHE A 434 8.55 8.41 -20.73
N GLY A 435 8.55 7.32 -19.96
CA GLY A 435 8.64 7.34 -18.50
C GLY A 435 7.32 7.64 -17.76
N PHE A 436 6.19 7.70 -18.47
CA PHE A 436 4.86 7.90 -17.87
C PHE A 436 4.21 6.59 -17.43
N TYR A 437 3.09 6.66 -16.71
CA TYR A 437 2.44 5.52 -16.06
C TYR A 437 3.42 4.71 -15.20
N ASN A 438 4.30 5.43 -14.51
CA ASN A 438 5.36 4.84 -13.73
C ASN A 438 4.89 4.62 -12.29
N GLY A 439 5.15 3.42 -11.78
CA GLY A 439 4.89 3.06 -10.39
C GLY A 439 5.75 3.82 -9.38
N VAL A 440 6.50 4.87 -9.72
CA VAL A 440 7.16 5.80 -8.75
C VAL A 440 6.32 7.06 -8.49
N PHE A 441 5.46 7.46 -9.45
CA PHE A 441 4.79 8.77 -9.45
C PHE A 441 3.25 8.70 -9.48
N ALA A 442 2.67 7.63 -10.02
CA ALA A 442 1.23 7.52 -10.22
C ALA A 442 0.59 6.54 -9.21
N TYR A 443 0.19 7.05 -8.05
CA TYR A 443 -0.57 6.29 -7.04
C TYR A 443 -1.89 6.97 -6.73
N GLY A 444 -2.97 6.20 -6.72
CA GLY A 444 -4.27 6.76 -6.40
C GLY A 444 -4.92 7.55 -7.53
N GLY A 445 -5.96 8.28 -7.17
CA GLY A 445 -6.81 9.05 -8.08
C GLY A 445 -8.26 8.57 -8.08
N LYS A 446 -9.06 9.26 -8.89
CA LYS A 446 -10.45 8.89 -9.20
C LYS A 446 -10.48 7.61 -10.05
N PRO A 447 -11.58 6.85 -10.05
CA PRO A 447 -11.70 5.61 -10.81
C PRO A 447 -11.36 5.79 -12.30
N GLU A 448 -11.75 6.90 -12.91
CA GLU A 448 -11.51 7.17 -14.34
C GLU A 448 -10.01 7.25 -14.66
N LEU A 449 -9.22 7.80 -13.73
CA LEU A 449 -7.77 7.88 -13.88
C LEU A 449 -7.10 6.53 -13.60
N VAL A 450 -7.46 5.89 -12.48
CA VAL A 450 -6.86 4.61 -12.07
C VAL A 450 -7.08 3.55 -13.14
N GLN A 451 -8.31 3.47 -13.65
CA GLN A 451 -8.78 2.47 -14.61
C GLN A 451 -8.56 2.88 -16.08
N ALA A 452 -7.92 4.02 -16.35
CA ALA A 452 -7.65 4.55 -17.69
C ALA A 452 -7.03 3.54 -18.66
N PHE A 453 -6.16 2.66 -18.14
CA PHE A 453 -5.45 1.65 -18.93
C PHE A 453 -5.94 0.22 -18.67
N PHE A 454 -7.14 0.08 -18.12
CA PHE A 454 -7.76 -1.23 -17.93
C PHE A 454 -8.43 -1.69 -19.22
N SER A 455 -8.24 -2.96 -19.57
CA SER A 455 -8.99 -3.62 -20.62
C SER A 455 -10.49 -3.66 -20.26
N PRO A 456 -11.40 -3.82 -21.24
CA PRO A 456 -12.84 -3.91 -20.95
C PRO A 456 -13.20 -5.00 -19.93
N GLU A 457 -12.50 -6.13 -19.95
CA GLU A 457 -12.67 -7.20 -18.96
C GLU A 457 -12.24 -6.77 -17.55
N GLU A 458 -11.17 -5.97 -17.43
CA GLU A 458 -10.69 -5.49 -16.14
C GLU A 458 -11.64 -4.42 -15.59
N GLN A 459 -12.21 -3.58 -16.46
CA GLN A 459 -13.24 -2.62 -16.06
C GLN A 459 -14.49 -3.31 -15.50
N GLU A 460 -14.95 -4.42 -16.10
CA GLU A 460 -16.07 -5.19 -15.55
C GLU A 460 -15.69 -5.88 -14.23
N PHE A 461 -14.47 -6.40 -14.10
CA PHE A 461 -13.96 -6.92 -12.83
C PHE A 461 -14.00 -5.84 -11.73
N GLN A 462 -13.49 -4.64 -12.02
CA GLN A 462 -13.48 -3.52 -11.06
C GLN A 462 -14.90 -3.09 -10.68
N LYS A 463 -15.83 -3.08 -11.64
CA LYS A 463 -17.24 -2.77 -11.39
C LYS A 463 -17.88 -3.78 -10.44
N VAL A 464 -17.63 -5.08 -10.64
CA VAL A 464 -18.11 -6.12 -9.70
C VAL A 464 -17.49 -5.94 -8.32
N MET A 465 -16.18 -5.72 -8.23
CA MET A 465 -15.52 -5.54 -6.92
C MET A 465 -15.96 -4.27 -6.20
N ASN A 466 -16.14 -3.16 -6.91
CA ASN A 466 -16.58 -1.88 -6.34
C ASN A 466 -18.07 -1.84 -5.97
N ALA A 467 -18.87 -2.78 -6.48
CA ALA A 467 -20.23 -2.98 -6.04
C ALA A 467 -20.33 -3.66 -4.66
N ARG A 468 -19.26 -4.36 -4.22
CA ARG A 468 -19.21 -4.97 -2.90
C ARG A 468 -18.92 -3.93 -1.82
N PRO A 469 -19.49 -4.06 -0.61
CA PRO A 469 -19.17 -3.17 0.49
C PRO A 469 -17.66 -3.23 0.82
N PRO A 470 -17.01 -2.09 1.07
CA PRO A 470 -15.63 -2.06 1.52
C PRO A 470 -15.52 -2.76 2.88
N ARG A 471 -14.39 -3.41 3.12
CA ARG A 471 -14.07 -3.94 4.45
C ARG A 471 -14.11 -2.79 5.47
N PRO A 472 -14.72 -2.99 6.65
CA PRO A 472 -14.60 -2.03 7.75
C PRO A 472 -13.12 -1.76 8.10
N VAL A 473 -12.76 -0.51 8.28
CA VAL A 473 -11.40 -0.13 8.68
C VAL A 473 -11.19 -0.54 10.15
N MET A 474 -10.20 -1.41 10.40
CA MET A 474 -9.77 -1.75 11.77
C MET A 474 -9.36 -0.47 12.51
N PRO A 475 -9.86 -0.24 13.74
CA PRO A 475 -9.56 0.98 14.47
C PRO A 475 -8.07 1.07 14.83
N PRO A 476 -7.53 2.28 15.01
CA PRO A 476 -6.13 2.47 15.36
C PRO A 476 -5.83 1.97 16.79
N PHE A 477 -4.64 1.40 16.99
CA PHE A 477 -4.08 1.04 18.30
C PHE A 477 -2.59 1.43 18.38
N PRO A 478 -2.25 2.72 18.21
CA PRO A 478 -0.87 3.15 18.12
C PRO A 478 -0.08 2.85 19.41
N PHE A 479 1.03 2.13 19.27
CA PHE A 479 1.94 1.82 20.38
C PHE A 479 2.84 3.01 20.73
N THR A 480 3.02 3.23 22.03
CA THR A 480 4.12 4.06 22.55
C THR A 480 5.47 3.46 22.18
N ASP A 481 6.56 4.22 22.30
CA ASP A 481 7.89 3.71 21.97
C ASP A 481 8.26 2.50 22.86
N GLU A 482 7.98 2.56 24.16
CA GLU A 482 8.23 1.45 25.08
C GLU A 482 7.39 0.21 24.74
N GLU A 483 6.10 0.39 24.42
CA GLU A 483 5.22 -0.71 24.00
C GLU A 483 5.67 -1.31 22.67
N ARG A 484 6.18 -0.49 21.74
CA ARG A 484 6.69 -0.93 20.43
C ARG A 484 7.98 -1.73 20.58
N GLU A 485 8.91 -1.27 21.42
CA GLU A 485 10.11 -2.04 21.77
C GLU A 485 9.73 -3.40 22.33
N GLN A 486 8.81 -3.44 23.29
CA GLN A 486 8.33 -4.68 23.90
C GLN A 486 7.66 -5.61 22.88
N ILE A 487 6.76 -5.09 22.04
CA ILE A 487 6.07 -5.88 21.02
C ILE A 487 7.03 -6.40 19.96
N SER A 488 8.06 -5.64 19.59
CA SER A 488 9.03 -6.07 18.57
C SER A 488 9.75 -7.38 18.96
N LEU A 489 9.91 -7.63 20.27
CA LEU A 489 10.49 -8.87 20.81
C LEU A 489 9.59 -10.10 20.60
N TRP A 490 8.30 -9.91 20.39
CA TRP A 490 7.31 -10.99 20.23
C TRP A 490 6.77 -11.10 18.81
N ALA A 491 6.56 -9.97 18.13
CA ALA A 491 5.93 -9.92 16.81
C ALA A 491 6.64 -10.81 15.79
N THR A 492 7.97 -10.65 15.63
CA THR A 492 8.74 -11.46 14.68
C THR A 492 8.71 -12.96 15.02
N PRO A 493 9.05 -13.41 16.25
CA PRO A 493 8.94 -14.83 16.61
C PRO A 493 7.52 -15.41 16.47
N LEU A 494 6.49 -14.63 16.78
CA LEU A 494 5.09 -15.03 16.62
C LEU A 494 4.74 -15.21 15.13
N ARG A 495 5.08 -14.23 14.28
CA ARG A 495 4.79 -14.27 12.84
C ARG A 495 5.48 -15.47 12.19
N ASP A 496 6.78 -15.65 12.46
CA ASP A 496 7.58 -16.70 11.86
C ASP A 496 7.06 -18.08 12.27
N PHE A 497 6.63 -18.23 13.53
CA PHE A 497 6.00 -19.44 14.01
C PHE A 497 4.61 -19.70 13.39
N VAL A 498 3.76 -18.67 13.27
CA VAL A 498 2.46 -18.78 12.58
C VAL A 498 2.68 -19.20 11.13
N TYR A 499 3.61 -18.57 10.42
CA TYR A 499 3.90 -18.89 9.01
C TYR A 499 4.37 -20.34 8.85
N GLN A 500 5.31 -20.79 9.69
CA GLN A 500 5.78 -22.18 9.66
C GLN A 500 4.63 -23.17 9.93
N ALA A 501 3.81 -22.92 10.96
CA ALA A 501 2.67 -23.77 11.30
C ALA A 501 1.63 -23.79 10.17
N THR A 502 1.36 -22.64 9.54
CA THR A 502 0.46 -22.51 8.39
C THR A 502 0.87 -23.43 7.25
N LEU A 503 2.15 -23.41 6.86
CA LEU A 503 2.65 -24.32 5.83
C LEU A 503 2.51 -25.78 6.25
N GLN A 504 2.83 -26.11 7.50
CA GLN A 504 2.72 -27.48 8.00
C GLN A 504 1.28 -27.99 7.99
N PHE A 505 0.30 -27.17 8.41
CA PHE A 505 -1.11 -27.53 8.37
C PHE A 505 -1.60 -27.70 6.94
N ILE A 506 -1.28 -26.76 6.03
CA ILE A 506 -1.71 -26.83 4.62
C ILE A 506 -1.13 -28.08 3.94
N LEU A 507 0.15 -28.37 4.15
CA LEU A 507 0.83 -29.52 3.54
C LEU A 507 0.53 -30.85 4.25
N GLY A 508 -0.24 -30.84 5.34
CA GLY A 508 -0.57 -32.04 6.12
C GLY A 508 0.59 -32.60 6.92
N GLN A 509 1.66 -31.83 7.13
CA GLN A 509 2.79 -32.17 8.00
C GLN A 509 2.43 -32.00 9.48
N ARG A 510 1.44 -31.16 9.78
CA ARG A 510 0.80 -31.02 11.10
C ARG A 510 -0.70 -31.26 10.95
N ASP A 511 -1.26 -32.13 11.78
CA ASP A 511 -2.67 -32.49 11.71
C ASP A 511 -3.54 -31.40 12.36
N LEU A 512 -4.67 -31.04 11.74
CA LEU A 512 -5.59 -30.00 12.23
C LEU A 512 -6.23 -30.30 13.59
N SER A 513 -6.20 -31.55 14.06
CA SER A 513 -6.55 -31.92 15.44
C SER A 513 -5.58 -31.35 16.48
N GLN A 514 -4.36 -31.00 16.07
CA GLN A 514 -3.35 -30.37 16.93
C GLN A 514 -3.50 -28.85 17.04
N TRP A 515 -4.63 -28.29 16.59
CA TRP A 515 -4.90 -26.85 16.63
C TRP A 515 -4.78 -26.27 18.04
N ASP A 516 -5.38 -26.91 19.05
CA ASP A 516 -5.36 -26.39 20.43
C ASP A 516 -3.93 -26.40 21.01
N ALA A 517 -3.12 -27.40 20.66
CA ALA A 517 -1.70 -27.45 21.03
C ALA A 517 -0.92 -26.32 20.35
N TYR A 518 -1.20 -26.03 19.07
CA TYR A 518 -0.61 -24.90 18.36
C TYR A 518 -0.98 -23.55 19.00
N VAL A 519 -2.24 -23.36 19.40
CA VAL A 519 -2.66 -22.15 20.12
C VAL A 519 -1.96 -22.05 21.49
N ALA A 520 -1.77 -23.16 22.19
CA ALA A 520 -0.98 -23.17 23.43
C ALA A 520 0.50 -22.81 23.20
N GLU A 521 1.10 -23.25 22.09
CA GLU A 521 2.46 -22.88 21.69
C GLU A 521 2.56 -21.37 21.39
N LEU A 522 1.55 -20.77 20.75
CA LEU A 522 1.46 -19.30 20.57
C LEU A 522 1.41 -18.57 21.90
N LYS A 523 0.62 -19.06 22.87
CA LYS A 523 0.56 -18.49 24.22
C LYS A 523 1.93 -18.57 24.91
N GLY A 524 2.62 -19.70 24.79
CA GLY A 524 4.00 -19.87 25.25
C GLY A 524 5.02 -18.94 24.57
N LYS A 525 4.65 -18.33 23.44
CA LYS A 525 5.42 -17.30 22.70
C LYS A 525 4.92 -15.88 22.97
N ASN A 526 4.19 -15.67 24.08
CA ASN A 526 3.67 -14.37 24.52
C ASN A 526 2.55 -13.78 23.64
N MET A 527 1.77 -14.61 22.94
CA MET A 527 0.59 -14.14 22.19
C MET A 527 -0.40 -13.38 23.08
N ASP A 528 -0.67 -13.86 24.30
CA ASP A 528 -1.62 -13.21 25.21
C ASP A 528 -1.09 -11.84 25.66
N ALA A 529 0.19 -11.75 26.05
CA ALA A 529 0.81 -10.47 26.42
C ALA A 529 0.89 -9.48 25.24
N TYR A 530 1.10 -9.98 24.02
CA TYR A 530 1.02 -9.17 22.80
C TYR A 530 -0.39 -8.57 22.65
N MET A 531 -1.43 -9.39 22.80
CA MET A 531 -2.82 -8.93 22.68
C MET A 531 -3.25 -7.99 23.81
N ASP A 532 -2.74 -8.18 25.02
CA ASP A 532 -2.98 -7.26 26.14
C ASP A 532 -2.43 -5.85 25.85
N LEU A 533 -1.23 -5.75 25.25
CA LEU A 533 -0.67 -4.47 24.83
C LEU A 533 -1.45 -3.84 23.68
N VAL A 534 -1.89 -4.64 22.69
CA VAL A 534 -2.79 -4.19 21.62
C VAL A 534 -4.07 -3.59 22.21
N GLN A 535 -4.71 -4.29 23.14
CA GLN A 535 -5.95 -3.86 23.77
C GLN A 535 -5.74 -2.56 24.57
N LYS A 536 -4.66 -2.47 25.36
CA LYS A 536 -4.29 -1.26 26.09
C LYS A 536 -4.06 -0.06 25.16
N ALA A 537 -3.38 -0.27 24.03
CA ALA A 537 -3.14 0.78 23.05
C ALA A 537 -4.43 1.24 22.37
N TYR A 538 -5.32 0.30 22.05
CA TYR A 538 -6.65 0.59 21.52
C TYR A 538 -7.50 1.41 22.49
N GLU A 539 -7.59 1.00 23.76
CA GLU A 539 -8.34 1.72 24.79
C GLU A 539 -7.81 3.13 25.03
N ARG A 540 -6.48 3.29 25.03
CA ARG A 540 -5.84 4.60 25.10
C ARG A 540 -6.24 5.48 23.91
N TYR A 541 -6.22 4.92 22.70
CA TYR A 541 -6.62 5.66 21.50
C TYR A 541 -8.08 6.13 21.59
N GLN A 542 -9.01 5.25 21.98
CA GLN A 542 -10.43 5.60 22.16
C GLN A 542 -10.60 6.71 23.19
N LYS A 543 -9.92 6.60 24.35
CA LYS A 543 -9.97 7.64 25.39
C LYS A 543 -9.53 9.02 24.87
N ASN A 544 -8.55 9.06 23.98
CA ASN A 544 -7.98 10.31 23.46
C ASN A 544 -8.75 10.89 22.26
N ASN A 545 -9.55 10.08 21.55
CA ASN A 545 -10.15 10.47 20.27
C ASN A 545 -11.69 10.35 20.22
N GLY A 546 -12.34 9.95 21.32
CA GLY A 546 -13.78 9.73 21.38
C GLY A 546 -14.20 8.40 20.78
#